data_AF-A0A363TNV9-F1
#
_entry.id   AF-A0A363TNV9-F1
#
_cell.length_a   1.000
_cell.length_b   1.000
_cell.length_c   1.000
_cell.angle_alpha   90.00
_cell.angle_beta   90.00
_cell.angle_gamma   90.00
#
_symmetry.space_group_name_H-M   'P 1'
#
loop_
_entity.id
_entity.type
_entity.pdbx_description
1 polymer ?
#
loop_
_entity_poly.entity_id
_entity_poly.type
_entity_poly.pdbx_seq_one_letter_code
_entity_poly.pdbx_strand_id
1 'polypeptide(L)'
;MCTCHRRSFLLAGLVLAGAARAPALGASEEAFVAAAFRMRDEAVARGDQPYGAVLVQAGEIVGYGPSRVVADRDPDAHAERVALRDAQRRLGASAIRDAVLFSSSRPCAACETALAEAGVARMVFGRAATDAGRPMRRGG
;
A
#
# COMPACT_ATOMS: atom_id res chain seq x y z
N MET A 1 9.82 6.93 -66.51
CA MET A 1 8.75 5.95 -66.20
C MET A 1 9.36 4.90 -65.27
N CYS A 2 9.47 5.19 -63.96
CA CYS A 2 8.58 4.74 -62.88
C CYS A 2 8.52 3.21 -62.70
N THR A 3 9.36 2.66 -61.83
CA THR A 3 9.01 1.49 -61.00
C THR A 3 9.50 1.73 -59.58
N CYS A 4 8.52 1.94 -58.73
CA CYS A 4 8.55 2.08 -57.28
C CYS A 4 9.16 0.82 -56.63
N HIS A 5 10.24 0.97 -55.86
CA HIS A 5 10.71 -0.08 -54.96
C HIS A 5 10.60 0.37 -53.50
N ARG A 6 9.49 -0.09 -52.90
CA ARG A 6 9.13 -0.14 -51.49
C ARG A 6 10.35 -0.42 -50.60
N ARG A 7 10.59 0.43 -49.60
CA ARG A 7 10.93 0.00 -48.24
C ARG A 7 10.28 0.95 -47.24
N SER A 8 9.03 0.65 -46.93
CA SER A 8 8.29 1.25 -45.83
C SER A 8 8.97 0.87 -44.52
N PHE A 9 9.61 1.85 -43.86
CA PHE A 9 9.98 1.72 -42.46
C PHE A 9 8.69 1.85 -41.64
N LEU A 10 8.18 0.71 -41.16
CA LEU A 10 7.14 0.68 -40.15
C LEU A 10 7.76 1.14 -38.82
N LEU A 11 7.51 2.40 -38.47
CA LEU A 11 7.69 2.90 -37.11
C LEU A 11 6.71 2.15 -36.20
N ALA A 12 7.25 1.25 -35.39
CA ALA A 12 6.52 0.58 -34.33
C ALA A 12 6.03 1.63 -33.33
N GLY A 13 4.70 1.74 -33.22
CA GLY A 13 4.02 2.65 -32.31
C GLY A 13 4.39 2.34 -30.86
N LEU A 14 4.84 3.38 -30.16
CA LEU A 14 5.02 3.39 -28.72
C LEU A 14 3.63 3.26 -28.08
N VAL A 15 3.28 2.07 -27.59
CA VAL A 15 2.09 1.90 -26.76
C VAL A 15 2.40 2.56 -25.42
N LEU A 16 1.95 3.80 -25.24
CA LEU A 16 1.85 4.43 -23.93
C LEU A 16 0.89 3.58 -23.09
N ALA A 17 1.44 2.74 -22.23
CA ALA A 17 0.70 2.11 -21.16
C ALA A 17 0.09 3.22 -20.30
N GLY A 18 -1.22 3.44 -20.47
CA GLY A 18 -1.96 4.35 -19.61
C GLY A 18 -1.85 3.86 -18.18
N ALA A 19 -1.12 4.59 -17.34
CA ALA A 19 -1.17 4.42 -15.90
C ALA A 19 -2.63 4.56 -15.48
N ALA A 20 -3.24 3.46 -15.03
CA ALA A 20 -4.59 3.47 -14.52
C ALA A 20 -4.63 4.47 -13.35
N ARG A 21 -5.27 5.62 -13.60
CA ARG A 21 -5.44 6.67 -12.61
C ARG A 21 -6.34 6.09 -11.51
N ALA A 22 -5.78 5.92 -10.32
CA ALA A 22 -6.54 5.49 -9.15
C ALA A 22 -7.76 6.42 -8.96
N PRO A 23 -8.92 5.90 -8.54
CA PRO A 23 -10.14 6.69 -8.40
C PRO A 23 -9.91 7.85 -7.42
N ALA A 24 -10.47 9.03 -7.73
CA ALA A 24 -10.36 10.21 -6.89
C ALA A 24 -11.04 9.96 -5.53
N LEU A 25 -10.26 10.01 -4.46
CA LEU A 25 -10.67 9.68 -3.09
C LEU A 25 -11.24 10.92 -2.37
N GLY A 26 -12.20 10.71 -1.46
CA GLY A 26 -12.79 11.72 -0.58
C GLY A 26 -11.82 12.35 0.45
N ALA A 27 -10.55 11.95 0.47
CA ALA A 27 -9.43 12.61 1.12
C ALA A 27 -8.16 12.40 0.29
N SER A 28 -7.18 13.31 0.37
CA SER A 28 -5.96 13.24 -0.45
C SER A 28 -4.96 12.20 0.08
N GLU A 29 -4.08 11.68 -0.78
CA GLU A 29 -3.04 10.73 -0.38
C GLU A 29 -2.14 11.28 0.74
N GLU A 30 -1.87 12.59 0.73
CA GLU A 30 -1.11 13.26 1.78
C GLU A 30 -1.77 13.12 3.16
N ALA A 31 -3.11 13.14 3.23
CA ALA A 31 -3.84 12.97 4.48
C ALA A 31 -3.68 11.55 5.06
N PHE A 32 -3.64 10.53 4.20
CA PHE A 32 -3.42 9.14 4.61
C PHE A 32 -1.97 8.88 4.99
N VAL A 33 -1.00 9.46 4.27
CA VAL A 33 0.41 9.46 4.69
C VAL A 33 0.54 10.11 6.07
N ALA A 34 -0.05 11.29 6.27
CA ALA A 34 -0.03 11.94 7.57
C ALA A 34 -0.67 11.08 8.67
N ALA A 35 -1.73 10.33 8.35
CA ALA A 35 -2.35 9.38 9.29
C ALA A 35 -1.41 8.24 9.68
N ALA A 36 -0.66 7.66 8.74
CA ALA A 36 0.36 6.65 9.03
C ALA A 36 1.45 7.20 9.97
N PHE A 37 1.88 8.45 9.77
CA PHE A 37 2.83 9.10 10.68
C PHE A 37 2.23 9.41 12.07
N ARG A 38 0.93 9.72 12.17
CA ARG A 38 0.27 9.82 13.49
C ARG A 38 0.27 8.50 14.25
N MET A 39 0.05 7.38 13.55
CA MET A 39 0.16 6.04 14.16
C MET A 39 1.58 5.72 14.63
N ARG A 40 2.58 6.14 13.86
CA ARG A 40 3.99 6.04 14.27
C ARG A 40 4.24 6.82 15.57
N ASP A 41 3.77 8.06 15.62
CA ASP A 41 3.96 8.93 16.78
C ASP A 41 3.25 8.38 18.02
N GLU A 42 2.06 7.80 17.85
CA GLU A 42 1.35 7.09 18.90
C GLU A 42 2.13 5.86 19.42
N ALA A 43 2.71 5.05 18.53
CA ALA A 43 3.53 3.91 18.91
C ALA A 43 4.73 4.35 19.76
N VAL A 44 5.44 5.40 19.33
CA VAL A 44 6.57 5.98 20.07
C VAL A 44 6.14 6.52 21.43
N ALA A 45 5.02 7.25 21.50
CA ALA A 45 4.51 7.81 22.75
C ALA A 45 4.16 6.72 23.78
N ARG A 46 3.82 5.51 23.32
CA ARG A 46 3.55 4.33 24.15
C ARG A 46 4.79 3.47 24.44
N GLY A 47 5.97 3.86 23.95
CA GLY A 47 7.21 3.11 24.14
C GLY A 47 7.40 1.91 23.20
N ASP A 48 6.68 1.87 22.08
CA ASP A 48 6.83 0.84 21.05
C ASP A 48 7.78 1.29 19.93
N GLN A 49 7.96 0.44 18.92
CA GLN A 49 8.82 0.72 17.77
C GLN A 49 8.27 1.88 16.91
N PRO A 50 9.13 2.68 16.26
CA PRO A 50 8.73 3.90 15.55
C PRO A 50 8.16 3.61 14.15
N TYR A 51 7.08 2.82 14.09
CA TYR A 51 6.38 2.45 12.87
C TYR A 51 4.88 2.65 12.99
N GLY A 52 4.25 3.09 11.90
CA GLY A 52 2.81 3.31 11.83
C GLY A 52 2.26 3.07 10.43
N ALA A 53 1.03 2.58 10.35
CA ALA A 53 0.34 2.32 9.09
C ALA A 53 -1.17 2.53 9.22
N VAL A 54 -1.82 2.82 8.10
CA VAL A 54 -3.28 2.83 7.96
C VAL A 54 -3.69 2.09 6.70
N LEU A 55 -4.87 1.46 6.74
CA LEU A 55 -5.48 0.81 5.60
C LEU A 55 -6.67 1.65 5.13
N VAL A 56 -6.74 1.94 3.83
CA VAL A 56 -7.75 2.82 3.23
C VAL A 56 -8.55 2.04 2.20
N GLN A 57 -9.87 2.15 2.25
CA GLN A 57 -10.77 1.53 1.29
C GLN A 57 -11.90 2.52 0.98
N ALA A 58 -12.21 2.70 -0.31
CA ALA A 58 -13.23 3.64 -0.77
C ALA A 58 -13.08 5.08 -0.22
N GLY A 59 -11.85 5.54 0.00
CA GLY A 59 -11.57 6.89 0.53
C GLY A 59 -11.59 7.02 2.05
N GLU A 60 -11.88 5.94 2.77
CA GLU A 60 -11.99 5.94 4.22
C GLU A 60 -10.91 5.08 4.86
N ILE A 61 -10.41 5.51 6.03
CA ILE A 61 -9.49 4.68 6.82
C ILE A 61 -10.31 3.58 7.48
N VAL A 62 -10.06 2.35 7.07
CA VAL A 62 -10.73 1.16 7.59
C VAL A 62 -9.89 0.40 8.60
N GLY A 63 -8.60 0.72 8.76
CA GLY A 63 -7.74 0.10 9.78
C GLY A 63 -6.60 1.00 10.22
N TYR A 64 -6.29 0.96 11.51
CA TYR A 64 -5.23 1.74 12.14
C TYR A 64 -4.18 0.82 12.78
N GLY A 65 -2.91 1.13 12.56
CA GLY A 65 -1.81 0.32 13.06
C GLY A 65 -0.64 1.14 13.56
N PRO A 66 -0.62 1.58 14.83
CA PRO A 66 0.63 1.82 15.53
C PRO A 66 1.35 0.47 15.73
N SER A 67 2.69 0.44 15.70
CA SER A 67 3.45 -0.75 16.12
C SER A 67 3.02 -1.20 17.52
N ARG A 68 2.93 -2.52 17.71
CA ARG A 68 2.61 -3.14 19.00
C ARG A 68 3.58 -4.27 19.37
N VAL A 69 4.77 -4.30 18.76
CA VAL A 69 5.77 -5.36 18.98
C VAL A 69 6.17 -5.46 20.44
N VAL A 70 6.43 -4.32 21.08
CA VAL A 70 6.83 -4.27 22.49
C VAL A 70 5.60 -4.46 23.38
N ALA A 71 4.52 -3.75 23.08
CA ALA A 71 3.29 -3.74 23.88
C ALA A 71 2.65 -5.13 23.98
N ASP A 72 2.58 -5.86 22.87
CA ASP A 72 1.94 -7.17 22.80
C ASP A 72 2.94 -8.32 22.98
N ARG A 73 4.25 -8.04 23.08
CA ARG A 73 5.33 -9.03 23.06
C ARG A 73 5.24 -9.99 21.87
N ASP A 74 4.80 -9.47 20.73
CA ASP A 74 4.57 -10.20 19.49
C ASP A 74 5.52 -9.67 18.41
N PRO A 75 6.55 -10.42 17.98
CA PRO A 75 7.46 -9.97 16.93
C PRO A 75 6.77 -9.75 15.58
N ASP A 76 5.56 -10.30 15.37
CA ASP A 76 4.77 -10.08 14.14
C ASP A 76 3.82 -8.88 14.24
N ALA A 77 3.72 -8.19 15.40
CA ALA A 77 2.83 -7.05 15.61
C ALA A 77 3.35 -5.73 15.01
N HIS A 78 3.93 -5.81 13.80
CA HIS A 78 4.32 -4.66 13.00
C HIS A 78 3.10 -3.80 12.64
N ALA A 79 3.33 -2.50 12.42
CA ALA A 79 2.30 -1.53 12.10
C ALA A 79 1.35 -2.00 10.95
N GLU A 80 1.90 -2.57 9.87
CA GLU A 80 1.12 -3.07 8.74
C GLU A 80 0.21 -4.25 9.12
N ARG A 81 0.71 -5.16 9.96
CA ARG A 81 -0.05 -6.31 10.49
C ARG A 81 -1.14 -5.84 11.44
N VAL A 82 -0.85 -4.86 12.30
CA VAL A 82 -1.83 -4.28 13.23
C VAL A 82 -2.94 -3.57 12.45
N ALA A 83 -2.60 -2.75 11.45
CA ALA A 83 -3.58 -2.06 10.60
C ALA A 83 -4.47 -3.04 9.83
N LEU A 84 -3.87 -4.10 9.27
CA LEU A 84 -4.61 -5.16 8.59
C LEU A 84 -5.57 -5.89 9.54
N ARG A 85 -5.08 -6.34 10.71
CA ARG A 85 -5.90 -6.99 11.74
C ARG A 85 -7.04 -6.07 12.21
N ASP A 86 -6.78 -4.77 12.35
CA ASP A 86 -7.79 -3.78 12.72
C ASP A 86 -8.88 -3.63 11.67
N ALA A 87 -8.51 -3.53 10.39
CA ALA A 87 -9.46 -3.51 9.29
C ALA A 87 -10.30 -4.79 9.23
N GLN A 88 -9.70 -5.96 9.44
CA GLN A 88 -10.43 -7.23 9.44
C GLN A 88 -11.43 -7.33 10.59
N ARG A 89 -11.12 -6.77 11.76
CA ARG A 89 -12.07 -6.70 12.88
C ARG A 89 -13.24 -5.76 12.59
N ARG A 90 -13.02 -4.66 11.88
CA ARG A 90 -14.04 -3.64 11.56
C ARG A 90 -14.96 -4.06 10.41
N LEU A 91 -14.39 -4.65 9.36
CA LEU A 91 -15.10 -4.97 8.11
C LEU A 91 -15.44 -6.46 7.96
N GLY A 92 -14.74 -7.33 8.69
CA GLY A 92 -14.70 -8.77 8.42
C GLY A 92 -13.53 -9.15 7.48
N ALA A 93 -12.97 -10.35 7.67
CA ALA A 93 -11.73 -10.77 7.00
C ALA A 93 -11.82 -10.81 5.46
N SER A 94 -12.98 -11.15 4.90
CA SER A 94 -13.19 -11.28 3.45
C SER A 94 -13.48 -9.95 2.74
N ALA A 95 -13.63 -8.85 3.49
CA ALA A 95 -14.06 -7.56 2.97
C ALA A 95 -12.91 -6.62 2.56
N ILE A 96 -11.66 -6.99 2.87
CA ILE A 96 -10.47 -6.23 2.49
C ILE A 96 -10.12 -6.53 1.04
N ARG A 97 -10.85 -5.92 0.11
CA ARG A 97 -10.52 -5.92 -1.31
C ARG A 97 -10.35 -4.48 -1.77
N ASP A 98 -9.45 -4.28 -2.72
CA ASP A 98 -9.18 -2.96 -3.32
C ASP A 98 -8.70 -1.89 -2.31
N ALA A 99 -8.26 -2.33 -1.13
CA ALA A 99 -7.69 -1.45 -0.13
C ALA A 99 -6.26 -1.03 -0.50
N VAL A 100 -5.87 0.15 -0.05
CA VAL A 100 -4.53 0.71 -0.16
C VAL A 100 -3.93 0.84 1.23
N LEU A 101 -2.73 0.30 1.43
CA LEU A 101 -1.95 0.51 2.65
C LEU A 101 -1.12 1.79 2.51
N PHE A 102 -1.14 2.64 3.53
CA PHE A 102 -0.16 3.71 3.71
C PHE A 102 0.70 3.40 4.95
N SER A 103 2.01 3.32 4.81
CA SER A 103 2.96 3.01 5.90
C SER A 103 4.01 4.11 6.09
N SER A 104 4.47 4.33 7.32
CA SER A 104 5.53 5.31 7.61
C SER A 104 6.89 4.91 7.03
N SER A 105 7.09 3.62 6.78
CA SER A 105 8.31 3.03 6.21
C SER A 105 7.96 1.95 5.22
N ARG A 106 8.95 1.48 4.44
CA ARG A 106 8.73 0.36 3.53
C ARG A 106 8.31 -0.89 4.33
N PRO A 107 7.20 -1.56 3.97
CA PRO A 107 6.81 -2.82 4.58
C PRO A 107 7.89 -3.90 4.44
N CYS A 108 8.06 -4.74 5.47
CA CYS A 108 8.96 -5.88 5.38
C CYS A 108 8.35 -7.01 4.54
N ALA A 109 9.18 -7.95 4.07
CA ALA A 109 8.74 -9.05 3.19
C ALA A 109 7.59 -9.89 3.78
N ALA A 110 7.57 -10.09 5.10
CA ALA A 110 6.50 -10.83 5.79
C ALA A 110 5.18 -10.04 5.78
N CYS A 111 5.24 -8.72 5.96
CA CYS A 111 4.07 -7.85 5.89
C CYS A 111 3.55 -7.77 4.45
N GLU A 112 4.42 -7.62 3.45
CA GLU A 112 4.02 -7.64 2.03
C GLU A 112 3.27 -8.92 1.67
N THR A 113 3.76 -10.08 2.13
CA THR A 113 3.08 -11.37 1.90
C THR A 113 1.70 -11.42 2.54
N ALA A 114 1.56 -10.93 3.77
CA ALA A 114 0.28 -10.88 4.49
C ALA A 114 -0.75 -9.98 3.82
N LEU A 115 -0.31 -8.83 3.31
CA LEU A 115 -1.16 -7.88 2.59
C LEU A 115 -1.60 -8.48 1.25
N ALA A 116 -0.71 -9.18 0.55
CA ALA A 116 -1.03 -9.92 -0.66
C ALA A 116 -2.05 -11.03 -0.41
N GLU A 117 -1.93 -11.73 0.72
CA GLU A 117 -2.88 -12.76 1.17
C GLU A 117 -4.26 -12.19 1.49
N ALA A 118 -4.28 -11.02 2.12
CA ALA A 118 -5.52 -10.32 2.44
C ALA A 118 -6.21 -9.71 1.20
N GLY A 119 -5.50 -9.54 0.07
CA GLY A 119 -6.05 -8.93 -1.13
C GLY A 119 -5.92 -7.41 -1.19
N VAL A 120 -4.98 -6.83 -0.44
CA VAL A 120 -4.63 -5.40 -0.54
C VAL A 120 -4.09 -5.12 -1.94
N ALA A 121 -4.60 -4.06 -2.58
CA ALA A 121 -4.31 -3.79 -3.98
C ALA A 121 -3.02 -3.00 -4.20
N ARG A 122 -2.65 -2.14 -3.25
CA ARG A 122 -1.52 -1.21 -3.38
C ARG A 122 -0.91 -0.85 -2.02
N MET A 123 0.38 -0.55 -2.02
CA MET A 123 1.10 -0.04 -0.86
C MET A 123 1.80 1.26 -1.20
N VAL A 124 1.70 2.23 -0.30
CA VAL A 124 2.38 3.52 -0.35
C VAL A 124 3.16 3.69 0.94
N PHE A 125 4.37 4.24 0.89
CA PHE A 125 5.18 4.40 2.09
C PHE A 125 6.01 5.68 2.15
N GLY A 126 6.36 6.06 3.37
CA GLY A 126 7.26 7.18 3.66
C GLY A 126 6.63 8.56 3.42
N ARG A 127 7.34 9.61 3.84
CA ARG A 127 6.88 11.01 3.72
C ARG A 127 6.63 11.44 2.28
N ALA A 128 7.41 10.90 1.34
CA ALA A 128 7.32 11.22 -0.07
C ALA A 128 6.21 10.43 -0.80
N ALA A 129 5.35 9.70 -0.07
CA ALA A 129 4.29 8.86 -0.63
C ALA A 129 4.82 7.93 -1.74
N THR A 130 5.94 7.27 -1.49
CA THR A 130 6.56 6.36 -2.47
C THR A 130 5.63 5.18 -2.74
N ASP A 131 5.22 5.02 -3.99
CA ASP A 131 4.39 3.90 -4.42
C ASP A 131 5.23 2.63 -4.52
N ALA A 132 4.91 1.62 -3.70
CA ALA A 132 5.51 0.30 -3.74
C ALA A 132 4.75 -0.66 -4.68
N GLY A 133 3.63 -0.23 -5.26
CA GLY A 133 2.78 -1.06 -6.09
C GLY A 133 2.03 -2.13 -5.30
N ARG A 134 1.71 -3.24 -5.98
CA ARG A 134 0.97 -4.36 -5.39
C ARG A 134 1.88 -5.14 -4.41
N PRO A 135 1.37 -5.54 -3.22
CA PRO A 135 2.11 -6.43 -2.34
C PRO A 135 2.44 -7.77 -3.02
N MET A 136 3.66 -8.25 -2.83
CA MET A 136 4.14 -9.49 -3.44
C MET A 136 4.13 -10.64 -2.44
N ARG A 137 3.61 -11.80 -2.87
CA ARG A 137 3.84 -13.07 -2.15
C ARG A 137 5.27 -13.52 -2.43
N ARG A 138 6.07 -13.76 -1.39
CA ARG A 138 7.40 -14.35 -1.59
C ARG A 138 7.25 -15.85 -1.90
N GLY A 139 7.77 -16.29 -3.05
CA GLY A 139 7.96 -17.73 -3.35
C GLY A 139 6.79 -18.44 -4.04
N GLY A 140 6.12 -17.78 -5.00
CA GLY A 140 5.24 -18.46 -5.98
C GLY A 140 6.01 -18.90 -7.21
#